data_AF-A0A7S1F5V8-F1
#
_entry.id   AF-A0A7S1F5V8-F1
#
_cell.length_a   1.000
_cell.length_b   1.000
_cell.length_c   1.000
_cell.angle_alpha   90.00
_cell.angle_beta   90.00
_cell.angle_gamma   90.00
#
_symmetry.space_group_name_H-M   'P 1'
#
loop_
_entity.id
_entity.type
_entity.pdbx_description
1 polymer ?
#
loop_
_entity_poly.entity_id
_entity_poly.type
_entity_poly.pdbx_seq_one_letter_code
_entity_poly.pdbx_strand_id
1 'polypeptide(L)'
;MWHESYTSVTGTCHTVLALVALLEREGGRRPASAVGVLYSQPGGTLHRETIRAYGGVHSFVEAHSSSFKLESAKKGQRCPTIILRAGTEVDADNEILEPAHAVKAKRSLPACRFHRYGKCLRGDACWYSHEAPPVQVPIFDELEVSRLSASEKRKALRDQLLYYLSDENLQHDRFFHDLTATSDGWVDIPSILDCRRMRLLGATAEEIPEVLRGLTDVELGETEAGVQAVRRMVPPPPLLGERLPPPADTPECSLVERPLTLLRDTGSGWEPLVEDHDRRSFCFVRENTWPVELLQAEFQIIRTSATWKELRSRGGVATRSTAWYVPRGCTCRYTYGDASVGPHGRPEWLDAIESRVLVEACGLERSCWPDCVNVNLYKDDEQNVGWHSDDEGLFRGCEQDCQIISASWGAVRTFEVALKDENHACGRPSIFKRTLKRVQLHPGDLCSMEGLFQKHYSHQLARGVTTGEELPKANERINLTWRRIVNHKSYCPLARESNNA
;
A
#
# COMPACT_ATOMS: atom_id res chain seq x y z
N MET A 1 32.77 -1.93 -26.81
CA MET A 1 33.92 -2.67 -26.23
C MET A 1 34.47 -1.81 -25.11
N TRP A 2 34.44 -2.31 -23.87
CA TRP A 2 34.91 -1.72 -22.60
C TRP A 2 34.08 -0.57 -21.98
N HIS A 3 32.96 -0.89 -21.31
CA HIS A 3 32.49 -0.14 -20.12
C HIS A 3 31.46 -0.95 -19.28
N GLU A 4 31.63 -2.28 -19.16
CA GLU A 4 30.63 -3.15 -18.50
C GLU A 4 31.19 -4.09 -17.42
N SER A 5 32.41 -3.87 -16.90
CA SER A 5 32.98 -4.77 -15.89
C SER A 5 33.76 -4.12 -14.75
N TYR A 6 33.90 -2.78 -14.73
CA TYR A 6 34.74 -2.13 -13.72
C TYR A 6 34.01 -1.81 -12.40
N THR A 7 32.68 -1.69 -12.40
CA THR A 7 31.90 -1.33 -11.19
C THR A 7 31.51 -2.53 -10.33
N SER A 8 31.30 -3.73 -10.91
CA SER A 8 30.91 -4.92 -10.12
C SER A 8 32.10 -5.55 -9.40
N VAL A 9 33.28 -5.59 -10.02
CA VAL A 9 34.49 -6.18 -9.43
C VAL A 9 35.04 -5.30 -8.30
N THR A 10 35.03 -3.98 -8.50
CA THR A 10 35.47 -3.02 -7.47
C THR A 10 34.51 -3.02 -6.27
N GLY A 11 33.19 -2.99 -6.48
CA GLY A 11 32.20 -3.06 -5.40
C GLY A 11 32.27 -4.33 -4.55
N THR A 12 32.52 -5.48 -5.19
CA THR A 12 32.75 -6.76 -4.49
C THR A 12 34.03 -6.73 -3.67
N CYS A 13 35.15 -6.27 -4.23
CA CYS A 13 36.43 -6.16 -3.53
C CYS A 13 36.33 -5.23 -2.29
N HIS A 14 35.71 -4.05 -2.44
CA HIS A 14 35.50 -3.12 -1.33
C HIS A 14 34.62 -3.72 -0.23
N THR A 15 33.61 -4.52 -0.59
CA THR A 15 32.71 -5.15 0.38
C THR A 15 33.39 -6.30 1.12
N VAL A 16 34.24 -7.09 0.44
CA VAL A 16 35.08 -8.10 1.09
C VAL A 16 36.03 -7.43 2.09
N LEU A 17 36.76 -6.39 1.66
CA LEU A 17 37.68 -5.62 2.51
C LEU A 17 37.00 -5.04 3.75
N ALA A 18 35.83 -4.41 3.58
CA ALA A 18 35.08 -3.83 4.68
C ALA A 18 34.61 -4.90 5.69
N LEU A 19 34.23 -6.10 5.21
CA LEU A 19 33.85 -7.21 6.07
C LEU A 19 35.04 -7.84 6.79
N VAL A 20 36.21 -7.95 6.14
CA VAL A 20 37.47 -8.38 6.78
C VAL A 20 37.81 -7.42 7.92
N ALA A 21 37.88 -6.12 7.65
CA ALA A 21 38.23 -5.11 8.65
C ALA A 21 37.24 -5.08 9.83
N LEU A 22 35.94 -5.31 9.57
CA LEU A 22 34.93 -5.43 10.63
C LEU A 22 35.18 -6.65 11.52
N LEU A 23 35.50 -7.81 10.94
CA LEU A 23 35.75 -9.03 11.70
C LEU A 23 37.07 -8.95 12.48
N GLU A 24 38.13 -8.40 11.91
CA GLU A 24 39.44 -8.26 12.59
C GLU A 24 39.37 -7.40 13.84
N ARG A 25 38.68 -6.24 13.77
CA ARG A 25 38.49 -5.34 14.91
C ARG A 25 37.79 -5.99 16.10
N GLU A 26 37.07 -7.08 15.87
CA GLU A 26 36.22 -7.73 16.85
C GLU A 26 36.62 -9.21 17.10
N GLY A 27 37.88 -9.56 16.83
CA GLY A 27 38.45 -10.87 17.18
C GLY A 27 38.20 -11.98 16.16
N GLY A 28 37.94 -11.63 14.90
CA GLY A 28 37.86 -12.54 13.75
C GLY A 28 36.55 -13.31 13.61
N ARG A 29 35.54 -13.05 14.45
CA ARG A 29 34.26 -13.79 14.42
C ARG A 29 33.07 -12.95 14.86
N ARG A 30 31.96 -12.99 14.11
CA ARG A 30 30.72 -12.27 14.46
C ARG A 30 29.45 -12.96 13.95
N PRO A 31 28.29 -12.74 14.58
CA PRO A 31 27.01 -13.16 14.01
C PRO A 31 26.81 -12.53 12.63
N ALA A 32 26.19 -13.23 11.69
CA ALA A 32 25.95 -12.76 10.33
C ALA A 32 25.10 -11.47 10.27
N SER A 33 24.33 -11.19 11.33
CA SER A 33 23.64 -9.91 11.50
C SER A 33 24.58 -8.71 11.66
N ALA A 34 25.84 -8.92 12.06
CA ALA A 34 26.84 -7.87 12.21
C ALA A 34 27.22 -7.20 10.88
N VAL A 35 26.97 -7.87 9.74
CA VAL A 35 27.10 -7.24 8.41
C VAL A 35 26.21 -6.01 8.27
N GLY A 36 25.11 -5.92 9.05
CA GLY A 36 24.28 -4.72 9.14
C GLY A 36 25.04 -3.46 9.56
N VAL A 37 26.16 -3.61 10.28
CA VAL A 37 27.06 -2.50 10.65
C VAL A 37 27.67 -1.87 9.39
N LEU A 38 28.06 -2.67 8.39
CA LEU A 38 28.60 -2.15 7.12
C LEU A 38 27.58 -1.27 6.39
N TYR A 39 26.29 -1.62 6.46
CA TYR A 39 25.22 -0.85 5.81
C TYR A 39 24.98 0.51 6.46
N SER A 40 25.45 0.69 7.69
CA SER A 40 25.23 1.90 8.49
C SER A 40 26.39 2.89 8.39
N GLN A 41 27.49 2.50 7.72
CA GLN A 41 28.67 3.33 7.46
C GLN A 41 28.52 4.09 6.14
N PRO A 42 29.28 5.19 5.94
CA PRO A 42 29.41 5.83 4.62
C PRO A 42 29.84 4.80 3.56
N GLY A 43 29.12 4.72 2.43
CA GLY A 43 29.29 3.63 1.45
C GLY A 43 28.44 2.37 1.73
N GLY A 44 27.64 2.35 2.78
CA GLY A 44 26.81 1.20 3.18
C GLY A 44 25.75 0.78 2.15
N THR A 45 25.31 1.69 1.27
CA THR A 45 24.44 1.37 0.13
C THR A 45 25.14 0.43 -0.85
N LEU A 46 26.41 0.70 -1.19
CA LEU A 46 27.23 -0.16 -2.06
C LEU A 46 27.38 -1.58 -1.48
N HIS A 47 27.70 -1.69 -0.19
CA HIS A 47 27.82 -2.99 0.49
C HIS A 47 26.49 -3.73 0.55
N ARG A 48 25.37 -3.01 0.77
CA ARG A 48 24.03 -3.60 0.80
C ARG A 48 23.61 -4.12 -0.57
N GLU A 49 23.88 -3.37 -1.63
CA GLU A 49 23.57 -3.75 -3.00
C GLU A 49 24.45 -4.92 -3.46
N THR A 50 25.75 -4.87 -3.18
CA THR A 50 26.69 -5.95 -3.48
C THR A 50 26.27 -7.24 -2.80
N ILE A 51 26.00 -7.23 -1.49
CA ILE A 51 25.59 -8.45 -0.76
C ILE A 51 24.21 -8.96 -1.22
N ARG A 52 23.30 -8.06 -1.61
CA ARG A 52 22.00 -8.45 -2.19
C ARG A 52 22.15 -9.09 -3.56
N ALA A 53 23.08 -8.61 -4.40
CA ALA A 53 23.34 -9.18 -5.71
C ALA A 53 23.80 -10.64 -5.62
N TYR A 54 24.48 -11.02 -4.53
CA TYR A 54 24.83 -12.42 -4.26
C TYR A 54 23.69 -13.26 -3.67
N GLY A 55 22.50 -12.70 -3.41
CA GLY A 55 21.39 -13.41 -2.76
C GLY A 55 21.38 -13.30 -1.23
N GLY A 56 22.20 -12.40 -0.66
CA GLY A 56 22.27 -12.12 0.76
C GLY A 56 23.57 -12.58 1.42
N VAL A 57 23.69 -12.34 2.73
CA VAL A 57 24.93 -12.55 3.50
C VAL A 57 25.43 -13.99 3.43
N HIS A 58 24.53 -14.97 3.45
CA HIS A 58 24.90 -16.38 3.38
C HIS A 58 25.61 -16.71 2.07
N SER A 59 24.96 -16.40 0.95
CA SER A 59 25.45 -16.65 -0.39
C SER A 59 26.69 -15.80 -0.72
N PHE A 60 26.79 -14.58 -0.19
CA PHE A 60 28.00 -13.76 -0.29
C PHE A 60 29.19 -14.41 0.43
N VAL A 61 29.00 -14.92 1.65
CA VAL A 61 30.05 -15.61 2.42
C VAL A 61 30.45 -16.94 1.76
N GLU A 62 29.49 -17.66 1.18
CA GLU A 62 29.73 -18.91 0.45
C GLU A 62 30.53 -18.67 -0.84
N ALA A 63 30.18 -17.63 -1.61
CA ALA A 63 30.92 -17.19 -2.79
C ALA A 63 32.35 -16.72 -2.48
N HIS A 64 32.60 -16.26 -1.25
CA HIS A 64 33.92 -15.79 -0.77
C HIS A 64 34.49 -16.70 0.32
N SER A 65 34.30 -18.01 0.17
CA SER A 65 34.70 -19.04 1.14
C SER A 65 36.22 -19.18 1.36
N SER A 66 37.02 -18.56 0.49
CA SER A 66 38.47 -18.39 0.65
C SER A 66 38.82 -17.43 1.80
N SER A 67 38.01 -16.40 2.02
CA SER A 67 38.22 -15.38 3.06
C SER A 67 37.37 -15.63 4.30
N PHE A 68 36.16 -16.17 4.13
CA PHE A 68 35.19 -16.32 5.22
C PHE A 68 34.73 -17.77 5.39
N LYS A 69 34.26 -18.10 6.58
CA LYS A 69 33.57 -19.35 6.89
C LYS A 69 32.30 -19.03 7.67
N LEU A 70 31.20 -19.71 7.33
CA LEU A 70 29.96 -19.63 8.10
C LEU A 70 29.85 -20.84 9.05
N GLU A 71 29.66 -20.57 10.34
CA GLU A 71 29.36 -21.57 11.37
C GLU A 71 27.86 -21.51 11.70
N SER A 72 27.17 -22.65 11.61
CA SER A 72 25.74 -22.76 11.91
C SER A 72 25.42 -22.27 13.33
N ALA A 73 24.25 -21.63 13.48
CA ALA A 73 23.82 -21.08 14.77
C ALA A 73 23.73 -22.20 15.84
N LYS A 74 24.37 -22.00 16.99
CA LYS A 74 24.24 -22.92 18.13
C LYS A 74 22.86 -22.77 18.79
N LYS A 75 22.41 -23.78 19.54
CA LYS A 75 21.09 -23.78 20.22
C LYS A 75 20.94 -22.53 21.11
N GLY A 76 20.02 -21.64 20.74
CA GLY A 76 19.79 -20.34 21.40
C GLY A 76 20.28 -19.10 20.64
N GLN A 77 21.01 -19.25 19.53
CA GLN A 77 21.44 -18.13 18.69
C GLN A 77 20.48 -17.93 17.51
N ARG A 78 20.16 -16.67 17.20
CA ARG A 78 19.19 -16.29 16.15
C ARG A 78 19.78 -16.23 14.73
N CYS A 79 21.10 -16.27 14.58
CA CYS A 79 21.77 -16.24 13.27
C CYS A 79 23.12 -16.95 13.30
N PRO A 80 23.59 -17.47 12.15
CA PRO A 80 24.89 -18.14 12.04
C PRO A 80 26.05 -17.14 12.26
N THR A 81 27.24 -17.64 12.54
CA THR A 81 28.43 -16.82 12.81
C THR A 81 29.38 -16.83 11.61
N ILE A 82 29.77 -15.65 11.13
CA ILE A 82 30.82 -15.47 10.13
C ILE A 82 32.17 -15.45 10.87
N ILE A 83 33.13 -16.22 10.36
CA ILE A 83 34.48 -16.36 10.88
C ILE A 83 35.46 -16.00 9.76
N LEU A 84 36.39 -15.11 10.04
CA LEU A 84 37.50 -14.77 9.14
C LEU A 84 38.54 -15.91 9.17
N ARG A 85 39.01 -16.34 8.00
CA ARG A 85 40.09 -17.34 7.90
C ARG A 85 41.45 -16.67 8.09
N ALA A 86 42.36 -17.32 8.81
CA ALA A 86 43.71 -16.78 9.05
C ALA A 86 44.52 -16.75 7.73
N GLY A 87 45.10 -15.59 7.39
CA GLY A 87 46.01 -15.41 6.25
C GLY A 87 45.48 -14.58 5.07
N THR A 88 44.40 -13.81 5.23
CA THR A 88 43.94 -12.86 4.19
C THR A 88 44.81 -11.60 4.17
N GLU A 89 45.94 -11.64 3.47
CA GLU A 89 46.64 -10.41 3.05
C GLU A 89 45.87 -9.74 1.91
N VAL A 90 45.73 -8.42 1.96
CA VAL A 90 44.99 -7.65 0.95
C VAL A 90 45.88 -6.50 0.49
N ASP A 91 46.22 -6.50 -0.80
CA ASP A 91 47.10 -5.51 -1.44
C ASP A 91 46.57 -4.09 -1.23
N ALA A 92 47.40 -3.27 -0.60
CA ALA A 92 47.11 -1.94 -0.12
C ALA A 92 47.46 -0.89 -1.19
N ASP A 93 46.68 -0.80 -2.26
CA ASP A 93 46.77 0.31 -3.21
C ASP A 93 45.36 0.79 -3.61
N ASN A 94 44.72 1.55 -2.72
CA ASN A 94 43.82 2.65 -3.11
C ASN A 94 43.54 3.56 -1.91
N GLU A 95 43.70 4.86 -2.16
CA GLU A 95 43.87 5.94 -1.20
C GLU A 95 42.78 6.02 -0.11
N ILE A 96 43.26 6.10 1.14
CA ILE A 96 42.48 6.48 2.32
C ILE A 96 42.40 8.01 2.35
N LEU A 97 41.23 8.57 2.07
CA LEU A 97 40.90 9.93 2.51
C LEU A 97 40.45 9.86 3.98
N GLU A 98 41.28 10.37 4.88
CA GLU A 98 40.96 10.47 6.31
C GLU A 98 39.74 11.36 6.58
N PRO A 99 38.85 10.98 7.51
CA PRO A 99 37.69 11.77 7.87
C PRO A 99 38.05 12.92 8.83
N ALA A 100 37.60 14.13 8.48
CA ALA A 100 37.57 15.26 9.39
C ALA A 100 36.74 14.94 10.65
N HIS A 101 37.29 15.31 11.81
CA HIS A 101 36.67 15.21 13.12
C HIS A 101 35.30 15.91 13.15
N ALA A 102 34.23 15.15 13.39
CA ALA A 102 32.92 15.70 13.77
C ALA A 102 32.35 14.93 14.96
N VAL A 103 32.36 15.62 16.09
CA VAL A 103 31.65 15.45 17.37
C VAL A 103 30.56 14.37 17.38
N LYS A 104 30.70 13.43 18.34
CA LYS A 104 29.69 12.42 18.70
C LYS A 104 28.35 13.08 19.08
N ALA A 105 27.43 13.16 18.12
CA ALA A 105 26.02 13.34 18.42
C ALA A 105 25.38 11.95 18.59
N LYS A 106 24.81 11.68 19.77
CA LYS A 106 23.89 10.55 20.00
C LYS A 106 22.74 10.66 18.98
N ARG A 107 22.84 9.97 17.84
CA ARG A 107 21.75 9.88 16.88
C ARG A 107 20.69 8.94 17.44
N SER A 108 19.60 9.51 17.93
CA SER A 108 18.35 8.80 18.21
C SER A 108 17.89 8.09 16.94
N LEU A 109 17.58 6.79 17.04
CA LEU A 109 16.93 6.06 15.96
C LEU A 109 15.64 6.79 15.54
N PRO A 110 15.31 6.89 14.25
CA PRO A 110 14.04 7.47 13.81
C PRO A 110 12.87 6.73 14.46
N ALA A 111 11.82 7.44 14.86
CA ALA A 111 10.69 6.84 15.57
C ALA A 111 9.93 5.80 14.71
N CYS A 112 9.56 4.67 15.30
CA CYS A 112 8.84 3.58 14.63
C CYS A 112 7.44 4.06 14.28
N ARG A 113 7.21 4.41 13.00
CA ARG A 113 5.90 4.85 12.47
C ARG A 113 4.78 3.89 12.89
N PHE A 114 5.02 2.58 12.82
CA PHE A 114 4.05 1.55 13.22
C PHE A 114 3.82 1.50 14.73
N HIS A 115 4.82 1.80 15.56
CA HIS A 115 4.66 1.88 17.02
C HIS A 115 3.89 3.13 17.41
N ARG A 116 4.17 4.26 16.75
CA ARG A 116 3.42 5.51 16.92
C ARG A 116 1.92 5.31 16.67
N TYR A 117 1.52 4.40 15.80
CA TYR A 117 0.11 4.09 15.55
C TYR A 117 -0.42 2.86 16.30
N GLY A 118 0.34 2.29 17.24
CA GLY A 118 -0.06 1.09 18.00
C GLY A 118 -0.12 -0.20 17.18
N LYS A 119 0.48 -0.24 15.98
CA LYS A 119 0.43 -1.34 15.00
C LYS A 119 1.76 -2.07 14.84
N CYS A 120 2.76 -1.81 15.70
CA CYS A 120 4.06 -2.48 15.62
C CYS A 120 3.97 -3.90 16.18
N LEU A 121 3.86 -4.89 15.29
CA LEU A 121 3.89 -6.32 15.64
C LEU A 121 5.29 -6.83 16.04
N ARG A 122 6.32 -5.96 15.96
CA ARG A 122 7.72 -6.32 16.21
C ARG A 122 8.18 -6.03 17.64
N GLY A 123 7.39 -5.31 18.46
CA GLY A 123 7.75 -4.97 19.85
C GLY A 123 9.16 -4.40 19.96
N ASP A 124 9.94 -4.83 20.96
CA ASP A 124 11.34 -4.40 21.18
C ASP A 124 12.30 -4.82 20.05
N ALA A 125 11.84 -5.59 19.07
CA ALA A 125 12.56 -5.93 17.84
C ALA A 125 12.22 -5.00 16.65
N CYS A 126 11.52 -3.87 16.86
CA CYS A 126 11.39 -2.83 15.81
C CYS A 126 12.76 -2.17 15.56
N TRP A 127 13.09 -1.95 14.28
CA TRP A 127 14.32 -1.29 13.85
C TRP A 127 14.31 0.24 14.13
N TYR A 128 13.20 0.77 14.61
CA TYR A 128 12.93 2.19 14.79
C TYR A 128 12.59 2.46 16.27
N SER A 129 12.85 3.67 16.78
CA SER A 129 12.67 3.98 18.22
C SER A 129 11.20 3.91 18.65
N HIS A 130 10.95 3.29 19.81
CA HIS A 130 9.65 3.19 20.49
C HIS A 130 9.52 4.18 21.65
N GLU A 131 10.49 5.07 21.85
CA GLU A 131 10.50 6.02 22.98
C GLU A 131 9.45 7.14 22.81
N ALA A 132 9.04 7.42 21.57
CA ALA A 132 8.00 8.41 21.29
C ALA A 132 6.61 7.83 21.58
N PRO A 133 5.76 8.52 22.37
CA PRO A 133 4.43 8.02 22.71
C PRO A 133 3.57 7.82 21.45
N PRO A 134 2.64 6.84 21.48
CA PRO A 134 1.76 6.58 20.35
C PRO A 134 0.91 7.82 20.03
N VAL A 135 0.94 8.25 18.77
CA VAL A 135 -0.03 9.19 18.21
C VAL A 135 -1.32 8.40 17.99
N GLN A 136 -2.25 8.57 18.92
CA GLN A 136 -3.62 8.13 18.73
C GLN A 136 -4.27 9.02 17.66
N VAL A 137 -4.20 8.62 16.38
CA VAL A 137 -5.12 9.16 15.36
C VAL A 137 -6.21 8.12 15.16
N PRO A 138 -7.43 8.33 15.70
CA PRO A 138 -8.44 7.29 15.68
C PRO A 138 -9.16 7.21 14.33
N ILE A 139 -9.14 6.04 13.69
CA ILE A 139 -10.13 5.64 12.69
C ILE A 139 -11.19 4.86 13.48
N PHE A 140 -12.43 5.35 13.60
CA PHE A 140 -13.47 4.62 14.33
C PHE A 140 -14.56 4.12 13.39
N ASP A 141 -14.95 2.86 13.59
CA ASP A 141 -16.13 2.17 13.06
C ASP A 141 -17.33 2.44 14.01
N GLU A 142 -18.58 2.41 13.52
CA GLU A 142 -19.81 2.71 14.30
C GLU A 142 -19.96 1.82 15.57
N LEU A 143 -19.41 0.61 15.52
CA LEU A 143 -19.41 -0.37 16.61
C LEU A 143 -18.35 -0.12 17.70
N GLU A 144 -17.31 0.69 17.42
CA GLU A 144 -16.29 1.03 18.42
C GLU A 144 -16.74 2.20 19.30
N VAL A 145 -17.51 3.15 18.74
CA VAL A 145 -18.03 4.29 19.50
C VAL A 145 -18.94 3.85 20.64
N SER A 146 -19.75 2.81 20.43
CA SER A 146 -20.66 2.27 21.45
C SER A 146 -19.94 1.60 22.63
N ARG A 147 -18.64 1.32 22.50
CA ARG A 147 -17.79 0.71 23.54
C ARG A 147 -16.93 1.72 24.29
N LEU A 148 -16.91 2.98 23.86
CA LEU A 148 -16.14 4.02 24.53
C LEU A 148 -16.76 4.34 25.89
N SER A 149 -15.92 4.45 26.92
CA SER A 149 -16.36 5.04 28.17
C SER A 149 -16.74 6.52 27.98
N ALA A 150 -17.56 7.07 28.87
CA ALA A 150 -17.94 8.48 28.81
C ALA A 150 -16.73 9.43 28.83
N SER A 151 -15.63 9.04 29.49
CA SER A 151 -14.38 9.80 29.50
C SER A 151 -13.68 9.78 28.13
N GLU A 152 -13.60 8.60 27.49
CA GLU A 152 -12.97 8.44 26.18
C GLU A 152 -13.79 9.11 25.07
N LYS A 153 -15.13 9.02 25.13
CA LYS A 153 -16.01 9.76 24.22
C LYS A 153 -15.79 11.26 24.34
N ARG A 154 -15.77 11.82 25.56
CA ARG A 154 -15.48 13.25 25.78
C ARG A 154 -14.11 13.67 25.24
N LYS A 155 -13.08 12.85 25.45
CA LYS A 155 -11.75 13.10 24.89
C LYS A 155 -11.78 13.08 23.36
N ALA A 156 -12.40 12.08 22.75
CA ALA A 156 -12.51 11.96 21.29
C ALA A 156 -13.28 13.12 20.66
N LEU A 157 -14.36 13.60 21.30
CA LEU A 157 -15.09 14.80 20.89
C LEU A 157 -14.18 16.03 20.93
N ARG A 158 -13.42 16.21 22.02
CA ARG A 158 -12.48 17.33 22.16
C ARG A 158 -11.43 17.33 21.05
N ASP A 159 -10.77 16.19 20.89
CA ASP A 159 -9.69 16.03 19.94
C ASP A 159 -10.20 16.26 18.50
N GLN A 160 -11.44 15.83 18.21
CA GLN A 160 -12.06 16.04 16.90
C GLN A 160 -12.41 17.51 16.64
N LEU A 161 -12.98 18.21 17.63
CA LEU A 161 -13.31 19.63 17.54
C LEU A 161 -12.06 20.49 17.34
N LEU A 162 -11.03 20.23 18.16
CA LEU A 162 -9.74 20.92 18.04
C LEU A 162 -9.07 20.61 16.71
N TYR A 163 -9.20 19.40 16.20
CA TYR A 163 -8.70 19.07 14.88
C TYR A 163 -9.42 19.88 13.78
N TYR A 164 -10.75 19.97 13.78
CA TYR A 164 -11.48 20.77 12.78
C TYR A 164 -11.02 22.23 12.73
N LEU A 165 -10.73 22.79 13.91
CA LEU A 165 -10.25 24.15 14.08
C LEU A 165 -8.72 24.26 14.08
N SER A 166 -7.97 23.19 13.83
CA SER A 166 -6.50 23.23 13.84
C SER A 166 -5.94 23.83 12.57
N ASP A 167 -4.71 24.35 12.62
CA ASP A 167 -4.01 24.82 11.41
C ASP A 167 -3.83 23.69 10.38
N GLU A 168 -3.53 22.48 10.86
CA GLU A 168 -3.37 21.30 10.01
C GLU A 168 -4.63 21.03 9.19
N ASN A 169 -5.82 21.16 9.80
CA ASN A 169 -7.07 20.96 9.07
C ASN A 169 -7.42 22.17 8.19
N LEU A 170 -7.36 23.39 8.73
CA LEU A 170 -7.79 24.59 7.98
C LEU A 170 -6.92 24.92 6.76
N GLN A 171 -5.67 24.46 6.73
CA GLN A 171 -4.83 24.57 5.53
C GLN A 171 -5.31 23.69 4.37
N HIS A 172 -6.13 22.67 4.62
CA HIS A 172 -6.52 21.67 3.63
C HIS A 172 -8.05 21.50 3.47
N ASP A 173 -8.81 21.79 4.52
CA ASP A 173 -10.27 21.68 4.55
C ASP A 173 -10.90 23.02 4.21
N ARG A 174 -11.29 23.16 2.94
CA ARG A 174 -11.95 24.36 2.43
C ARG A 174 -13.27 24.67 3.12
N PHE A 175 -14.03 23.66 3.56
CA PHE A 175 -15.32 23.89 4.21
C PHE A 175 -15.13 24.58 5.56
N PHE A 176 -14.27 24.04 6.43
CA PHE A 176 -13.97 24.66 7.72
C PHE A 176 -13.16 25.95 7.59
N HIS A 177 -12.27 26.03 6.59
CA HIS A 177 -11.55 27.27 6.30
C HIS A 177 -12.52 28.38 5.87
N ASP A 178 -13.43 28.11 4.94
CA ASP A 178 -14.38 29.12 4.46
C ASP A 178 -15.33 29.53 5.61
N LEU A 179 -15.84 28.59 6.40
CA LEU A 179 -16.64 28.89 7.60
C LEU A 179 -15.93 29.81 8.60
N THR A 180 -14.66 29.54 8.87
CA THR A 180 -13.85 30.39 9.77
C THR A 180 -13.45 31.71 9.14
N ALA A 181 -13.34 31.79 7.81
CA ALA A 181 -12.93 33.01 7.11
C ALA A 181 -14.10 33.97 6.83
N THR A 182 -15.31 33.48 6.55
CA THR A 182 -16.44 34.31 6.12
C THR A 182 -17.30 34.84 7.27
N SER A 183 -17.25 34.20 8.43
CA SER A 183 -18.18 34.45 9.54
C SER A 183 -17.53 35.14 10.75
N ASP A 184 -16.57 36.05 10.50
CA ASP A 184 -15.77 36.71 11.55
C ASP A 184 -15.08 35.71 12.52
N GLY A 185 -14.76 34.51 12.01
CA GLY A 185 -14.19 33.41 12.78
C GLY A 185 -15.19 32.46 13.46
N TRP A 186 -16.48 32.78 13.48
CA TRP A 186 -17.50 31.98 14.17
C TRP A 186 -18.01 30.81 13.32
N VAL A 187 -17.92 29.62 13.89
CA VAL A 187 -18.48 28.38 13.32
C VAL A 187 -19.63 27.93 14.20
N ASP A 188 -20.83 27.85 13.64
CA ASP A 188 -22.01 27.44 14.38
C ASP A 188 -21.95 25.96 14.79
N ILE A 189 -22.41 25.68 16.01
CA ILE A 189 -22.42 24.32 16.56
C ILE A 189 -23.25 23.35 15.70
N PRO A 190 -24.42 23.73 15.15
CA PRO A 190 -25.17 22.87 14.23
C PRO A 190 -24.37 22.39 13.00
N SER A 191 -23.64 23.28 12.31
CA SER A 191 -22.75 22.93 11.18
C SER A 191 -21.68 21.91 11.59
N ILE A 192 -21.16 22.01 12.81
CA ILE A 192 -20.21 21.04 13.35
C ILE A 192 -20.90 19.70 13.60
N LEU A 193 -22.11 19.70 14.17
CA LEU A 193 -22.88 18.48 14.47
C LEU A 193 -23.29 17.72 13.20
N ASP A 194 -23.53 18.40 12.09
CA ASP A 194 -23.86 17.77 10.81
C ASP A 194 -22.71 16.94 10.22
N CYS A 195 -21.47 17.23 10.64
CA CYS A 195 -20.31 16.47 10.22
C CYS A 195 -20.44 15.01 10.64
N ARG A 196 -20.27 14.10 9.67
CA ARG A 196 -20.46 12.64 9.87
C ARG A 196 -19.77 12.13 11.14
N ARG A 197 -18.55 12.60 11.41
CA ARG A 197 -17.77 12.18 12.57
C ARG A 197 -18.36 12.62 13.92
N MET A 198 -19.02 13.78 13.98
CA MET A 198 -19.71 14.25 15.18
C MET A 198 -21.00 13.45 15.41
N ARG A 199 -21.75 13.16 14.33
CA ARG A 199 -22.90 12.23 14.39
C ARG A 199 -22.50 10.84 14.86
N LEU A 200 -21.39 10.31 14.34
CA LEU A 200 -20.85 9.01 14.74
C LEU A 200 -20.52 8.96 16.22
N LEU A 201 -19.94 10.02 16.79
CA LEU A 201 -19.64 10.13 18.22
C LEU A 201 -20.90 10.37 19.07
N GLY A 202 -22.06 10.60 18.46
CA GLY A 202 -23.30 10.97 19.15
C GLY A 202 -23.14 12.27 19.92
N ALA A 203 -22.46 13.25 19.33
CA ALA A 203 -22.27 14.57 19.92
C ALA A 203 -23.62 15.31 20.00
N THR A 204 -23.86 16.03 21.09
CA THR A 204 -25.01 16.96 21.19
C THR A 204 -24.56 18.41 21.28
N ALA A 205 -25.49 19.34 21.06
CA ALA A 205 -25.21 20.77 21.14
C ALA A 205 -24.80 21.20 22.56
N GLU A 206 -25.27 20.50 23.58
CA GLU A 206 -24.95 20.76 24.99
C GLU A 206 -23.56 20.21 25.38
N GLU A 207 -23.13 19.10 24.78
CA GLU A 207 -21.82 18.48 25.06
C GLU A 207 -20.66 19.33 24.51
N ILE A 208 -20.84 20.01 23.38
CA ILE A 208 -19.76 20.77 22.71
C ILE A 208 -19.20 21.90 23.59
N PRO A 209 -20.02 22.82 24.15
CA PRO A 209 -19.55 23.85 25.07
C PRO A 209 -18.87 23.29 26.32
N GLU A 210 -19.35 22.17 26.86
CA GLU A 210 -18.74 21.52 28.03
C GLU A 210 -17.35 20.97 27.73
N VAL A 211 -17.18 20.37 26.55
CA VAL A 211 -15.92 19.76 26.13
C VAL A 211 -14.84 20.81 25.82
N LEU A 212 -15.25 21.97 25.32
CA LEU A 212 -14.39 23.10 24.97
C LEU A 212 -14.12 24.07 26.14
N ARG A 213 -14.88 23.95 27.23
CA ARG A 213 -14.72 24.81 28.41
C ARG A 213 -13.30 24.74 28.98
N GLY A 214 -12.67 25.90 29.15
CA GLY A 214 -11.34 26.03 29.74
C GLY A 214 -10.17 25.82 28.78
N LEU A 215 -10.44 25.66 27.48
CA LEU A 215 -9.41 25.71 26.44
C LEU A 215 -9.09 27.17 26.09
N THR A 216 -7.82 27.45 25.83
CA THR A 216 -7.32 28.80 25.53
C THR A 216 -7.33 29.14 24.06
N ASP A 217 -7.36 28.13 23.19
CA ASP A 217 -7.14 28.29 21.75
C ASP A 217 -8.45 28.58 20.99
N VAL A 218 -9.60 28.42 21.68
CA VAL A 218 -10.94 28.60 21.14
C VAL A 218 -11.82 29.34 22.15
N GLU A 219 -12.78 30.10 21.64
CA GLU A 219 -13.80 30.78 22.43
C GLU A 219 -15.20 30.34 22.02
N LEU A 220 -16.12 30.36 22.98
CA LEU A 220 -17.52 30.02 22.83
C LEU A 220 -18.35 31.29 22.87
N GLY A 221 -19.34 31.40 21.99
CA GLY A 221 -20.23 32.54 21.90
C GLY A 221 -21.52 32.20 21.19
N GLU A 222 -22.22 33.23 20.74
CA GLU A 222 -23.45 33.13 19.97
C GLU A 222 -23.29 33.92 18.68
N THR A 223 -23.76 33.37 17.57
CA THR A 223 -23.87 34.07 16.30
C THR A 223 -24.92 35.19 16.39
N GLU A 224 -24.95 36.08 15.41
CA GLU A 224 -25.99 37.12 15.30
C GLU A 224 -27.42 36.56 15.27
N ALA A 225 -27.59 35.29 14.88
CA ALA A 225 -28.87 34.57 14.88
C ALA A 225 -29.22 33.91 16.24
N GLY A 226 -28.43 34.13 17.29
CA GLY A 226 -28.62 33.51 18.61
C GLY A 226 -28.25 32.03 18.68
N VAL A 227 -27.55 31.51 17.66
CA VAL A 227 -27.09 30.12 17.61
C VAL A 227 -25.72 30.03 18.26
N GLN A 228 -25.52 29.06 19.16
CA GLN A 228 -24.22 28.82 19.79
C GLN A 228 -23.14 28.52 18.73
N ALA A 229 -21.96 29.12 18.90
CA ALA A 229 -20.85 28.99 17.99
C ALA A 229 -19.51 28.92 18.72
N VAL A 230 -18.50 28.43 17.99
CA VAL A 230 -17.11 28.38 18.43
C VAL A 230 -16.25 29.18 17.46
N ARG A 231 -15.29 29.92 17.98
CA ARG A 231 -14.30 30.66 17.19
C ARG A 231 -12.89 30.35 17.68
N ARG A 232 -11.93 30.39 16.76
CA ARG A 232 -10.50 30.33 17.10
C ARG A 232 -10.00 31.68 17.59
N MET A 233 -9.08 31.68 18.54
CA MET A 233 -8.43 32.91 19.01
C MET A 233 -7.39 33.48 18.03
N VAL A 234 -6.97 32.66 17.06
CA VAL A 234 -6.03 33.01 16.01
C VAL A 234 -6.70 32.88 14.64
N PRO A 235 -6.40 33.80 13.69
CA PRO A 235 -6.96 33.76 12.35
C PRO A 235 -6.59 32.45 11.65
N PRO A 236 -7.45 31.96 10.74
CA PRO A 236 -7.17 30.73 10.01
C PRO A 236 -5.90 30.90 9.16
N PRO A 237 -5.04 29.88 9.07
CA PRO A 237 -3.92 29.90 8.13
C PRO A 237 -4.45 29.91 6.69
N PRO A 238 -3.69 30.46 5.73
CA PRO A 238 -4.11 30.45 4.34
C PRO A 238 -4.30 29.01 3.84
N LEU A 239 -5.37 28.78 3.06
CA LEU A 239 -5.54 27.52 2.33
C LEU A 239 -4.29 27.23 1.51
N LEU A 240 -3.64 26.11 1.82
CA LEU A 240 -2.66 25.55 0.91
C LEU A 240 -3.43 25.06 -0.31
N GLY A 241 -3.14 25.63 -1.48
CA GLY A 241 -3.71 25.16 -2.73
C GLY A 241 -3.52 23.65 -2.85
N GLU A 242 -4.50 22.95 -3.46
CA GLU A 242 -4.40 21.50 -3.65
C GLU A 242 -3.03 21.16 -4.23
N ARG A 243 -2.26 20.38 -3.48
CA ARG A 243 -0.92 19.96 -3.89
C ARG A 243 -1.05 19.30 -5.26
N LEU A 244 -0.34 19.84 -6.24
CA LEU A 244 -0.25 19.18 -7.54
C LEU A 244 0.59 17.91 -7.37
N PRO A 245 0.28 16.83 -8.11
CA PRO A 245 1.21 15.72 -8.19
C PRO A 245 2.57 16.28 -8.63
N PRO A 246 3.67 15.91 -7.95
CA PRO A 246 4.98 16.31 -8.44
C PRO A 246 5.14 15.81 -9.88
N PRO A 247 5.83 16.56 -10.75
CA PRO A 247 6.26 16.04 -12.04
C PRO A 247 6.99 14.70 -11.82
N ALA A 248 7.04 13.84 -12.85
CA ALA A 248 7.91 12.69 -12.78
C ALA A 248 9.37 13.22 -12.87
N ASP A 249 9.93 13.70 -11.77
CA ASP A 249 11.27 14.34 -11.72
C ASP A 249 12.36 13.39 -12.27
N THR A 250 12.08 12.09 -12.26
CA THR A 250 12.74 11.07 -13.09
C THR A 250 11.66 10.20 -13.73
N PRO A 251 11.42 10.30 -15.05
CA PRO A 251 10.48 9.41 -15.72
C PRO A 251 10.98 7.96 -15.66
N GLU A 252 10.04 7.03 -15.63
CA GLU A 252 10.31 5.61 -15.81
C GLU A 252 10.82 5.34 -17.24
N CYS A 253 11.49 4.21 -17.45
CA CYS A 253 11.95 3.84 -18.80
C CYS A 253 10.80 3.88 -19.81
N SER A 254 11.03 4.53 -20.95
CA SER A 254 10.05 4.64 -22.02
C SER A 254 9.69 3.28 -22.63
N LEU A 255 8.57 3.21 -23.37
CA LEU A 255 8.20 2.02 -24.14
C LEU A 255 9.19 1.70 -25.26
N VAL A 256 10.02 2.66 -25.68
CA VAL A 256 11.09 2.44 -26.66
C VAL A 256 12.29 1.77 -26.01
N GLU A 257 12.72 2.26 -24.84
CA GLU A 257 13.89 1.72 -24.11
C GLU A 257 13.60 0.34 -23.52
N ARG A 258 12.39 0.15 -23.01
CA ARG A 258 11.89 -1.13 -22.52
C ARG A 258 10.54 -1.40 -23.16
N PRO A 259 10.48 -2.21 -24.23
CA PRO A 259 9.22 -2.58 -24.85
C PRO A 259 8.27 -3.26 -23.86
N LEU A 260 6.99 -2.93 -23.95
CA LEU A 260 5.90 -3.58 -23.22
C LEU A 260 4.70 -3.64 -24.15
N THR A 261 4.23 -4.84 -24.42
CA THR A 261 2.98 -5.07 -25.16
C THR A 261 1.81 -4.87 -24.20
N LEU A 262 0.93 -3.92 -24.49
CA LEU A 262 -0.27 -3.62 -23.71
C LEU A 262 -1.46 -4.41 -24.26
N LEU A 263 -2.51 -4.62 -23.46
CA LEU A 263 -3.70 -5.34 -23.93
C LEU A 263 -4.41 -4.69 -25.13
N ARG A 264 -4.33 -3.36 -25.24
CA ARG A 264 -4.84 -2.65 -26.43
C ARG A 264 -4.08 -2.96 -27.71
N ASP A 265 -2.85 -3.48 -27.61
CA ASP A 265 -2.03 -3.84 -28.76
C ASP A 265 -2.37 -5.26 -29.26
N THR A 266 -2.94 -6.11 -28.40
CA THR A 266 -3.30 -7.50 -28.71
C THR A 266 -4.81 -7.70 -28.93
N GLY A 267 -5.65 -6.84 -28.38
CA GLY A 267 -7.11 -6.89 -28.51
C GLY A 267 -7.71 -5.57 -28.98
N SER A 268 -8.95 -5.62 -29.47
CA SER A 268 -9.69 -4.43 -29.93
C SER A 268 -10.72 -3.95 -28.91
N GLY A 269 -11.05 -2.66 -28.95
CA GLY A 269 -12.10 -2.04 -28.14
C GLY A 269 -11.65 -1.57 -26.75
N TRP A 270 -10.33 -1.44 -26.55
CA TRP A 270 -9.75 -0.90 -25.33
C TRP A 270 -9.62 0.62 -25.42
N GLU A 271 -10.34 1.32 -24.55
CA GLU A 271 -10.31 2.78 -24.43
C GLU A 271 -9.47 3.20 -23.21
N PRO A 272 -8.66 4.26 -23.32
CA PRO A 272 -7.80 4.69 -22.23
C PRO A 272 -8.55 5.40 -21.12
N LEU A 273 -8.50 4.84 -19.91
CA LEU A 273 -8.81 5.58 -18.68
C LEU A 273 -7.57 6.34 -18.19
N VAL A 274 -6.40 5.71 -18.19
CA VAL A 274 -5.11 6.32 -17.83
C VAL A 274 -4.07 5.95 -18.87
N GLU A 275 -3.37 6.96 -19.39
CA GLU A 275 -2.14 6.81 -20.15
C GLU A 275 -1.12 7.82 -19.64
N ASP A 276 -0.25 7.37 -18.74
CA ASP A 276 0.85 8.16 -18.21
C ASP A 276 2.17 7.50 -18.64
N HIS A 277 2.72 7.98 -19.75
CA HIS A 277 3.97 7.45 -20.31
C HIS A 277 5.17 7.74 -19.41
N ASP A 278 5.21 8.90 -18.75
CA ASP A 278 6.31 9.28 -17.86
C ASP A 278 6.39 8.36 -16.64
N ARG A 279 5.25 7.89 -16.14
CA ARG A 279 5.17 6.89 -15.06
C ARG A 279 4.98 5.47 -15.56
N ARG A 280 5.04 5.26 -16.89
CA ARG A 280 4.84 3.97 -17.54
C ARG A 280 3.61 3.23 -16.98
N SER A 281 2.52 3.96 -16.79
CA SER A 281 1.32 3.51 -16.07
C SER A 281 0.11 3.62 -16.98
N PHE A 282 -0.55 2.49 -17.22
CA PHE A 282 -1.64 2.40 -18.18
C PHE A 282 -2.86 1.72 -17.55
N CYS A 283 -4.05 2.22 -17.85
CA CYS A 283 -5.31 1.60 -17.47
C CYS A 283 -6.30 1.77 -18.61
N PHE A 284 -6.79 0.66 -19.14
CA PHE A 284 -7.73 0.63 -20.25
C PHE A 284 -9.04 0.00 -19.81
N VAL A 285 -10.14 0.42 -20.43
CA VAL A 285 -11.47 -0.15 -20.23
C VAL A 285 -11.97 -0.67 -21.56
N ARG A 286 -12.60 -1.83 -21.56
CA ARG A 286 -13.25 -2.40 -22.74
C ARG A 286 -14.69 -2.70 -22.40
N GLU A 287 -15.60 -2.14 -23.18
CA GLU A 287 -17.03 -2.37 -23.02
C GLU A 287 -17.43 -3.81 -23.37
N ASN A 288 -18.49 -4.28 -22.73
CA ASN A 288 -19.04 -5.60 -22.97
C ASN A 288 -19.55 -5.76 -24.42
N THR A 289 -19.18 -6.89 -25.02
CA THR A 289 -19.66 -7.31 -26.35
C THR A 289 -20.46 -8.62 -26.30
N TRP A 290 -20.66 -9.19 -25.10
CA TRP A 290 -21.31 -10.49 -24.91
C TRP A 290 -22.79 -10.35 -24.51
N PRO A 291 -23.64 -11.34 -24.87
CA PRO A 291 -25.05 -11.34 -24.50
C PRO A 291 -25.27 -11.32 -22.98
N VAL A 292 -26.31 -10.59 -22.54
CA VAL A 292 -26.64 -10.45 -21.10
C VAL A 292 -27.01 -11.79 -20.47
N GLU A 293 -27.68 -12.67 -21.21
CA GLU A 293 -28.13 -13.99 -20.74
C GLU A 293 -26.94 -14.89 -20.40
N LEU A 294 -25.88 -14.80 -21.21
CA LEU A 294 -24.64 -15.51 -20.97
C LEU A 294 -23.95 -15.01 -19.70
N LEU A 295 -23.85 -13.69 -19.53
CA LEU A 295 -23.26 -13.09 -18.34
C LEU A 295 -24.06 -13.42 -17.08
N GLN A 296 -25.39 -13.52 -17.18
CA GLN A 296 -26.25 -13.97 -16.08
C GLN A 296 -25.99 -15.43 -15.72
N ALA A 297 -25.85 -16.31 -16.71
CA ALA A 297 -25.53 -17.72 -16.47
C ALA A 297 -24.16 -17.88 -15.80
N GLU A 298 -23.14 -17.19 -16.29
CA GLU A 298 -21.80 -17.17 -15.68
C GLU A 298 -21.83 -16.60 -14.26
N PHE A 299 -22.57 -15.51 -14.04
CA PHE A 299 -22.75 -14.95 -12.70
C PHE A 299 -23.28 -16.00 -11.73
N GLN A 300 -24.31 -16.77 -12.10
CA GLN A 300 -24.85 -17.83 -11.24
C GLN A 300 -23.84 -18.95 -11.00
N ILE A 301 -23.08 -19.36 -12.02
CA ILE A 301 -22.03 -20.37 -11.90
C ILE A 301 -20.96 -19.91 -10.91
N ILE A 302 -20.41 -18.71 -11.08
CA ILE A 302 -19.37 -18.17 -10.20
C ILE A 302 -19.92 -18.02 -8.77
N ARG A 303 -21.13 -17.46 -8.64
CA ARG A 303 -21.79 -17.22 -7.34
C ARG A 303 -21.97 -18.52 -6.54
N THR A 304 -22.38 -19.60 -7.20
CA THR A 304 -22.69 -20.87 -6.52
C THR A 304 -21.48 -21.79 -6.37
N SER A 305 -20.50 -21.69 -7.26
CA SER A 305 -19.38 -22.65 -7.35
C SER A 305 -18.07 -22.14 -6.77
N ALA A 306 -17.92 -20.83 -6.57
CA ALA A 306 -16.69 -20.30 -6.01
C ALA A 306 -16.52 -20.65 -4.51
N THR A 307 -15.28 -20.88 -4.10
CA THR A 307 -14.91 -21.25 -2.72
C THR A 307 -14.84 -19.99 -1.86
N TRP A 308 -15.99 -19.40 -1.59
CA TRP A 308 -16.10 -18.11 -0.91
C TRP A 308 -15.57 -18.14 0.52
N LYS A 309 -14.71 -17.17 0.82
CA LYS A 309 -14.34 -16.77 2.17
C LYS A 309 -14.87 -15.37 2.42
N GLU A 310 -15.76 -15.23 3.40
CA GLU A 310 -16.24 -13.92 3.83
C GLU A 310 -15.13 -13.15 4.56
N LEU A 311 -14.85 -11.93 4.11
CA LEU A 311 -13.95 -11.00 4.77
C LEU A 311 -14.75 -10.10 5.71
N ARG A 312 -14.18 -9.84 6.88
CA ARG A 312 -14.78 -8.97 7.90
C ARG A 312 -13.86 -7.81 8.24
N SER A 313 -14.45 -6.66 8.51
CA SER A 313 -13.75 -5.52 9.08
C SER A 313 -13.27 -5.86 10.50
N ARG A 314 -12.43 -5.01 11.08
CA ARG A 314 -12.04 -5.14 12.49
C ARG A 314 -13.24 -5.06 13.44
N GLY A 315 -14.29 -4.34 13.05
CA GLY A 315 -15.58 -4.29 13.74
C GLY A 315 -16.48 -5.52 13.55
N GLY A 316 -16.05 -6.51 12.75
CA GLY A 316 -16.79 -7.75 12.51
C GLY A 316 -17.83 -7.66 11.38
N VAL A 317 -18.01 -6.50 10.77
CA VAL A 317 -18.93 -6.26 9.64
C VAL A 317 -18.39 -6.92 8.38
N ALA A 318 -19.23 -7.68 7.68
CA ALA A 318 -18.83 -8.32 6.42
C ALA A 318 -18.56 -7.25 5.35
N THR A 319 -17.35 -7.21 4.81
CA THR A 319 -16.94 -6.20 3.81
C THR A 319 -17.14 -6.69 2.38
N ARG A 320 -16.82 -7.96 2.11
CA ARG A 320 -17.06 -8.68 0.86
C ARG A 320 -16.75 -10.16 1.05
N SER A 321 -17.18 -11.00 0.10
CA SER A 321 -16.68 -12.38 0.00
C SER A 321 -15.59 -12.47 -1.08
N THR A 322 -14.60 -13.34 -0.88
CA THR A 322 -13.53 -13.51 -1.86
C THR A 322 -13.11 -14.97 -2.01
N ALA A 323 -12.59 -15.34 -3.18
CA ALA A 323 -11.92 -16.61 -3.43
C ALA A 323 -10.57 -16.37 -4.11
N TRP A 324 -9.63 -17.29 -3.91
CA TRP A 324 -8.28 -17.19 -4.44
C TRP A 324 -7.88 -18.47 -5.15
N TYR A 325 -7.71 -18.39 -6.47
CA TYR A 325 -7.35 -19.53 -7.31
C TYR A 325 -5.94 -19.36 -7.89
N VAL A 326 -5.16 -20.42 -7.80
CA VAL A 326 -3.72 -20.43 -8.13
C VAL A 326 -3.36 -21.65 -8.98
N PRO A 327 -2.22 -21.65 -9.69
CA PRO A 327 -1.83 -22.81 -10.48
C PRO A 327 -1.56 -24.02 -9.59
N ARG A 328 -1.66 -25.21 -10.18
CA ARG A 328 -1.42 -26.48 -9.48
C ARG A 328 -0.03 -26.46 -8.83
N GLY A 329 0.04 -26.88 -7.56
CA GLY A 329 1.29 -26.90 -6.78
C GLY A 329 1.63 -25.58 -6.08
N CYS A 330 0.95 -24.47 -6.43
CA CYS A 330 1.09 -23.22 -5.70
C CYS A 330 0.37 -23.29 -4.34
N THR A 331 1.07 -22.90 -3.27
CA THR A 331 0.48 -22.79 -1.92
C THR A 331 0.49 -21.36 -1.39
N CYS A 332 0.76 -20.37 -2.26
CA CYS A 332 0.80 -18.97 -1.88
C CYS A 332 -0.58 -18.45 -1.46
N ARG A 333 -0.66 -17.90 -0.24
CA ARG A 333 -1.85 -17.22 0.26
C ARG A 333 -1.96 -15.81 -0.31
N TYR A 334 -3.19 -15.37 -0.55
CA TYR A 334 -3.50 -13.98 -0.83
C TYR A 334 -3.76 -13.23 0.47
N THR A 335 -3.20 -12.04 0.65
CA THR A 335 -3.29 -11.29 1.93
C THR A 335 -3.77 -9.87 1.68
N TYR A 336 -4.85 -9.48 2.38
CA TYR A 336 -5.42 -8.13 2.41
C TYR A 336 -5.25 -7.53 3.81
N GLY A 337 -4.29 -6.64 4.01
CA GLY A 337 -4.04 -6.08 5.34
C GLY A 337 -3.86 -7.20 6.39
N ASP A 338 -4.80 -7.31 7.33
CA ASP A 338 -4.80 -8.33 8.39
C ASP A 338 -5.48 -9.66 8.00
N ALA A 339 -6.21 -9.72 6.89
CA ALA A 339 -6.93 -10.91 6.43
C ALA A 339 -6.10 -11.70 5.41
N SER A 340 -6.16 -13.04 5.47
CA SER A 340 -5.47 -13.92 4.52
C SER A 340 -6.39 -15.02 4.01
N VAL A 341 -6.33 -15.29 2.71
CA VAL A 341 -7.15 -16.27 2.00
C VAL A 341 -6.27 -17.39 1.45
N GLY A 342 -6.71 -18.63 1.69
CA GLY A 342 -5.99 -19.82 1.26
C GLY A 342 -6.06 -20.01 -0.26
N PRO A 343 -5.01 -20.58 -0.88
CA PRO A 343 -5.04 -20.95 -2.28
C PRO A 343 -5.98 -22.13 -2.52
N HIS A 344 -6.74 -22.05 -3.62
CA HIS A 344 -7.49 -23.16 -4.17
C HIS A 344 -6.99 -23.48 -5.59
N GLY A 345 -7.06 -24.75 -5.98
CA GLY A 345 -6.79 -25.16 -7.35
C GLY A 345 -7.83 -24.56 -8.31
N ARG A 346 -7.42 -24.30 -9.55
CA ARG A 346 -8.30 -23.74 -10.58
C ARG A 346 -9.47 -24.68 -10.85
N PRO A 347 -10.73 -24.23 -10.72
CA PRO A 347 -11.90 -25.06 -10.95
C PRO A 347 -12.26 -25.12 -12.44
N GLU A 348 -12.90 -26.20 -12.88
CA GLU A 348 -13.25 -26.41 -14.30
C GLU A 348 -14.19 -25.33 -14.86
N TRP A 349 -15.08 -24.77 -14.03
CA TRP A 349 -16.00 -23.71 -14.46
C TRP A 349 -15.27 -22.43 -14.92
N LEU A 350 -14.02 -22.22 -14.46
CA LEU A 350 -13.24 -21.03 -14.78
C LEU A 350 -12.68 -21.08 -16.21
N ASP A 351 -12.45 -22.27 -16.77
CA ASP A 351 -11.80 -22.44 -18.08
C ASP A 351 -12.60 -21.77 -19.22
N ALA A 352 -13.93 -21.89 -19.20
CA ALA A 352 -14.80 -21.28 -20.20
C ALA A 352 -14.80 -19.74 -20.09
N ILE A 353 -14.84 -19.21 -18.86
CA ILE A 353 -14.78 -17.76 -18.61
C ILE A 353 -13.43 -17.20 -19.05
N GLU A 354 -12.34 -17.89 -18.74
CA GLU A 354 -10.99 -17.45 -19.12
C GLU A 354 -10.75 -17.53 -20.62
N SER A 355 -11.28 -18.54 -21.28
CA SER A 355 -11.23 -18.61 -22.74
C SER A 355 -11.91 -17.39 -23.35
N ARG A 356 -13.09 -17.01 -22.82
CA ARG A 356 -13.81 -15.82 -23.28
C ARG A 356 -13.06 -14.51 -22.99
N VAL A 357 -12.64 -14.32 -21.74
CA VAL A 357 -12.01 -13.06 -21.31
C VAL A 357 -10.61 -12.93 -21.86
N LEU A 358 -9.75 -13.93 -21.69
CA LEU A 358 -8.32 -13.84 -22.00
C LEU A 358 -8.04 -14.08 -23.49
N VAL A 359 -8.83 -14.90 -24.18
CA VAL A 359 -8.65 -15.10 -25.64
C VAL A 359 -9.52 -14.14 -26.44
N GLU A 360 -10.85 -14.24 -26.32
CA GLU A 360 -11.74 -13.51 -27.23
C GLU A 360 -11.65 -11.99 -27.04
N ALA A 361 -11.58 -11.50 -25.79
CA ALA A 361 -11.54 -10.06 -25.52
C ALA A 361 -10.12 -9.49 -25.41
N CYS A 362 -9.18 -10.21 -24.77
CA CYS A 362 -7.81 -9.71 -24.58
C CYS A 362 -6.85 -10.09 -25.71
N GLY A 363 -7.18 -11.06 -26.56
CA GLY A 363 -6.32 -11.53 -27.64
C GLY A 363 -5.04 -12.23 -27.16
N LEU A 364 -5.04 -12.80 -25.95
CA LEU A 364 -3.84 -13.39 -25.36
C LEU A 364 -3.65 -14.85 -25.78
N GLU A 365 -2.43 -15.16 -26.20
CA GLU A 365 -1.97 -16.54 -26.31
C GLU A 365 -1.89 -17.20 -24.94
N ARG A 366 -2.14 -18.52 -24.90
CA ARG A 366 -2.20 -19.28 -23.63
C ARG A 366 -0.91 -19.22 -22.79
N SER A 367 0.25 -19.10 -23.43
CA SER A 367 1.56 -18.89 -22.78
C SER A 367 1.66 -17.55 -22.04
N CYS A 368 0.91 -16.55 -22.49
CA CYS A 368 0.87 -15.20 -21.92
C CYS A 368 -0.20 -15.04 -20.84
N TRP A 369 -1.01 -16.07 -20.58
CA TRP A 369 -2.08 -15.95 -19.59
C TRP A 369 -1.54 -15.66 -18.18
N PRO A 370 -2.28 -14.86 -17.40
CA PRO A 370 -2.08 -14.78 -15.97
C PRO A 370 -2.39 -16.14 -15.31
N ASP A 371 -1.64 -16.51 -14.27
CA ASP A 371 -1.68 -17.85 -13.67
C ASP A 371 -2.62 -17.95 -12.46
N CYS A 372 -3.03 -16.82 -11.90
CA CYS A 372 -3.88 -16.74 -10.72
C CYS A 372 -5.03 -15.76 -10.91
N VAL A 373 -6.10 -15.98 -10.15
CA VAL A 373 -7.28 -15.11 -10.16
C VAL A 373 -7.82 -14.90 -8.76
N ASN A 374 -8.09 -13.65 -8.44
CA ASN A 374 -8.83 -13.26 -7.26
C ASN A 374 -10.28 -12.95 -7.62
N VAL A 375 -11.20 -13.61 -6.94
CA VAL A 375 -12.64 -13.41 -7.12
C VAL A 375 -13.17 -12.60 -5.94
N ASN A 376 -13.96 -11.56 -6.20
CA ASN A 376 -14.63 -10.78 -5.16
C ASN A 376 -16.14 -10.72 -5.44
N LEU A 377 -16.95 -10.96 -4.41
CA LEU A 377 -18.41 -10.79 -4.41
C LEU A 377 -18.79 -9.69 -3.43
N TYR A 378 -19.44 -8.67 -3.95
CA TYR A 378 -20.08 -7.58 -3.21
C TYR A 378 -21.57 -7.87 -3.17
N LYS A 379 -22.14 -7.99 -1.96
CA LYS A 379 -23.54 -8.37 -1.76
C LYS A 379 -24.52 -7.22 -2.05
N ASP A 380 -24.04 -5.99 -1.92
CA ASP A 380 -24.83 -4.76 -2.02
C ASP A 380 -23.93 -3.55 -2.36
N ASP A 381 -24.56 -2.38 -2.40
CA ASP A 381 -23.94 -1.09 -2.70
C ASP A 381 -23.13 -0.49 -1.54
N GLU A 382 -23.28 -1.01 -0.32
CA GLU A 382 -22.51 -0.58 0.85
C GLU A 382 -21.11 -1.22 0.89
N GLN A 383 -21.02 -2.47 0.41
CA GLN A 383 -19.77 -3.22 0.32
C GLN A 383 -18.84 -2.65 -0.74
N ASN A 384 -17.59 -2.35 -0.37
CA ASN A 384 -16.66 -1.66 -1.24
C ASN A 384 -15.20 -2.08 -0.98
N VAL A 385 -14.29 -1.65 -1.85
CA VAL A 385 -12.84 -1.69 -1.57
C VAL A 385 -12.32 -0.27 -1.70
N GLY A 386 -11.82 0.30 -0.61
CA GLY A 386 -11.28 1.65 -0.60
C GLY A 386 -9.96 1.75 -1.38
N TRP A 387 -9.41 2.97 -1.44
CA TRP A 387 -8.16 3.26 -2.12
C TRP A 387 -7.03 2.29 -1.76
N HIS A 388 -6.53 1.58 -2.76
CA HIS A 388 -5.42 0.64 -2.68
C HIS A 388 -4.71 0.50 -4.03
N SER A 389 -3.59 -0.21 -4.00
CA SER A 389 -2.94 -0.74 -5.20
C SER A 389 -2.68 -2.22 -4.97
N ASP A 390 -2.52 -2.96 -6.06
CA ASP A 390 -2.13 -4.37 -6.01
C ASP A 390 -0.61 -4.47 -5.83
N ASP A 391 -0.13 -4.02 -4.65
CA ASP A 391 1.28 -3.95 -4.28
C ASP A 391 1.77 -5.22 -3.56
N GLU A 392 1.02 -6.31 -3.65
CA GLU A 392 1.40 -7.57 -3.03
C GLU A 392 2.72 -8.07 -3.63
N GLY A 393 3.66 -8.44 -2.75
CA GLY A 393 4.96 -8.93 -3.18
C GLY A 393 4.93 -10.23 -4.02
N LEU A 394 3.76 -10.85 -4.22
CA LEU A 394 3.56 -11.94 -5.18
C LEU A 394 3.66 -11.46 -6.64
N PHE A 395 3.18 -10.25 -6.91
CA PHE A 395 3.05 -9.68 -8.26
C PHE A 395 4.17 -8.68 -8.57
N ARG A 396 4.80 -8.12 -7.53
CA ARG A 396 5.91 -7.16 -7.65
C ARG A 396 5.55 -5.95 -8.54
N GLY A 397 4.27 -5.58 -8.60
CA GLY A 397 3.75 -4.53 -9.49
C GLY A 397 4.25 -3.11 -9.17
N CYS A 398 4.88 -2.91 -8.01
CA CYS A 398 5.58 -1.67 -7.67
C CYS A 398 7.04 -1.63 -8.13
N GLU A 399 7.58 -2.74 -8.63
CA GLU A 399 9.00 -2.93 -8.95
C GLU A 399 9.24 -3.32 -10.42
N GLN A 400 8.24 -3.90 -11.07
CA GLN A 400 8.29 -4.27 -12.48
C GLN A 400 6.93 -4.10 -13.16
N ASP A 401 6.94 -4.10 -14.49
CA ASP A 401 5.72 -4.06 -15.28
C ASP A 401 4.85 -5.27 -14.93
N CYS A 402 3.59 -5.03 -14.59
CA CYS A 402 2.60 -6.07 -14.38
C CYS A 402 1.42 -5.88 -15.33
N GLN A 403 0.77 -6.98 -15.71
CA GLN A 403 -0.50 -6.96 -16.42
C GLN A 403 -1.58 -7.52 -15.51
N ILE A 404 -2.56 -6.68 -15.17
CA ILE A 404 -3.71 -7.05 -14.37
C ILE A 404 -4.96 -6.90 -15.23
N ILE A 405 -5.80 -7.93 -15.25
CA ILE A 405 -7.03 -7.97 -16.03
C ILE A 405 -8.17 -8.15 -15.05
N SER A 406 -9.17 -7.27 -15.09
CA SER A 406 -10.33 -7.31 -14.22
C SER A 406 -11.61 -7.38 -15.05
N ALA A 407 -12.48 -8.35 -14.78
CA ALA A 407 -13.79 -8.48 -15.43
C ALA A 407 -14.92 -8.42 -14.39
N SER A 408 -16.06 -7.85 -14.77
CA SER A 408 -17.20 -7.61 -13.88
C SER A 408 -18.47 -8.34 -14.34
N TRP A 409 -19.26 -8.86 -13.39
CA TRP A 409 -20.61 -9.40 -13.60
C TRP A 409 -21.56 -8.85 -12.54
N GLY A 410 -22.85 -8.75 -12.86
CA GLY A 410 -23.89 -8.32 -11.91
C GLY A 410 -24.05 -6.81 -11.83
N ALA A 411 -24.18 -6.23 -10.64
CA ALA A 411 -24.47 -4.80 -10.51
C ALA A 411 -23.37 -3.88 -11.06
N VAL A 412 -23.78 -2.77 -11.68
CA VAL A 412 -22.90 -1.72 -12.18
C VAL A 412 -22.27 -0.98 -11.00
N ARG A 413 -20.96 -0.75 -11.02
CA ARG A 413 -20.26 -0.01 -9.95
C ARG A 413 -19.21 0.94 -10.50
N THR A 414 -19.02 2.04 -9.78
CA THR A 414 -18.01 3.05 -10.13
C THR A 414 -16.63 2.60 -9.68
N PHE A 415 -15.74 2.45 -10.65
CA PHE A 415 -14.31 2.26 -10.45
C PHE A 415 -13.60 3.61 -10.56
N GLU A 416 -12.70 3.88 -9.63
CA GLU A 416 -11.99 5.14 -9.55
C GLU A 416 -10.50 4.91 -9.48
N VAL A 417 -9.74 5.79 -10.16
CA VAL A 417 -8.29 5.75 -10.21
C VAL A 417 -7.73 7.15 -10.01
N ALA A 418 -6.60 7.27 -9.32
CA ALA A 418 -5.92 8.53 -9.11
C ALA A 418 -4.44 8.31 -8.79
N LEU A 419 -3.60 9.32 -9.06
CA LEU A 419 -2.20 9.31 -8.64
C LEU A 419 -2.12 9.27 -7.11
N LYS A 420 -1.20 8.45 -6.60
CA LYS A 420 -0.91 8.37 -5.16
C LYS A 420 -0.26 9.63 -4.67
N ASP A 421 -0.68 10.08 -3.50
CA ASP A 421 0.05 11.05 -2.70
C ASP A 421 0.78 10.31 -1.55
N GLU A 422 2.02 9.93 -1.81
CA GLU A 422 2.87 9.22 -0.85
C GLU A 422 3.29 10.08 0.35
N ASN A 423 3.20 11.40 0.19
CA ASN A 423 3.67 12.39 1.15
C ASN A 423 2.52 12.98 1.98
N HIS A 424 1.33 12.39 1.94
CA HIS A 424 0.18 12.91 2.66
C HIS A 424 0.34 12.76 4.19
N ALA A 425 0.09 13.86 4.92
CA ALA A 425 0.37 13.99 6.35
C ALA A 425 -0.33 12.92 7.23
N CYS A 426 -1.52 12.46 6.83
CA CYS A 426 -2.31 11.50 7.62
C CYS A 426 -1.77 10.05 7.60
N GLY A 427 -0.76 9.77 6.77
CA GLY A 427 -0.10 8.47 6.70
C GLY A 427 -0.96 7.31 6.19
N ARG A 428 -2.16 7.58 5.66
CA ARG A 428 -3.02 6.63 4.92
C ARG A 428 -2.72 6.72 3.42
N PRO A 429 -3.10 5.71 2.61
CA PRO A 429 -3.12 5.87 1.16
C PRO A 429 -3.96 7.10 0.83
N SER A 430 -3.32 8.10 0.25
CA SER A 430 -3.96 9.33 -0.19
C SER A 430 -3.77 9.47 -1.70
N ILE A 431 -4.61 10.30 -2.31
CA ILE A 431 -4.64 10.51 -3.75
C ILE A 431 -4.66 12.00 -4.07
N PHE A 432 -4.05 12.36 -5.19
CA PHE A 432 -4.21 13.69 -5.77
C PHE A 432 -5.60 13.80 -6.40
N LYS A 433 -6.57 14.42 -5.71
CA LYS A 433 -7.97 14.51 -6.17
C LYS A 433 -8.14 15.06 -7.59
N ARG A 434 -7.28 15.99 -8.02
CA ARG A 434 -7.30 16.53 -9.40
C ARG A 434 -7.00 15.49 -10.49
N THR A 435 -6.37 14.38 -10.11
CA THR A 435 -6.00 13.28 -11.00
C THR A 435 -7.06 12.17 -11.00
N LEU A 436 -8.13 12.34 -10.23
CA LEU A 436 -9.22 11.39 -10.12
C LEU A 436 -9.91 11.21 -11.47
N LYS A 437 -9.90 9.97 -11.94
CA LYS A 437 -10.72 9.52 -13.06
C LYS A 437 -11.66 8.43 -12.58
N ARG A 438 -12.82 8.34 -13.21
CA ARG A 438 -13.92 7.47 -12.79
C ARG A 438 -14.52 6.81 -14.02
N VAL A 439 -14.93 5.56 -13.89
CA VAL A 439 -15.64 4.82 -14.93
C VAL A 439 -16.70 3.92 -14.30
N GLN A 440 -17.85 3.76 -14.96
CA GLN A 440 -18.85 2.77 -14.55
C GLN A 440 -18.51 1.44 -15.21
N LEU A 441 -18.31 0.39 -14.40
CA LEU A 441 -18.09 -0.97 -14.90
C LEU A 441 -19.42 -1.73 -14.90
N HIS A 442 -19.93 -2.02 -16.09
CA HIS A 442 -21.14 -2.80 -16.36
C HIS A 442 -20.84 -4.31 -16.41
N PRO A 443 -21.87 -5.17 -16.41
CA PRO A 443 -21.71 -6.58 -16.72
C PRO A 443 -20.94 -6.81 -18.02
N GLY A 444 -19.88 -7.63 -17.95
CA GLY A 444 -19.03 -7.98 -19.08
C GLY A 444 -17.95 -6.95 -19.41
N ASP A 445 -17.94 -5.78 -18.77
CA ASP A 445 -16.87 -4.81 -18.97
C ASP A 445 -15.56 -5.33 -18.39
N LEU A 446 -14.47 -5.05 -19.12
CA LEU A 446 -13.10 -5.35 -18.71
C LEU A 446 -12.36 -4.06 -18.35
N CYS A 447 -11.47 -4.16 -17.38
CA CYS A 447 -10.54 -3.11 -17.00
C CYS A 447 -9.13 -3.72 -16.88
N SER A 448 -8.15 -3.13 -17.54
CA SER A 448 -6.75 -3.49 -17.41
C SER A 448 -6.00 -2.47 -16.56
N MET A 449 -4.99 -2.92 -15.82
CA MET A 449 -4.03 -2.05 -15.15
C MET A 449 -2.64 -2.61 -15.45
N GLU A 450 -1.83 -1.84 -16.17
CA GLU A 450 -0.64 -2.32 -16.87
C GLU A 450 0.59 -1.44 -16.63
N GLY A 451 1.78 -2.03 -16.82
CA GLY A 451 3.05 -1.35 -16.57
C GLY A 451 3.31 -1.17 -15.08
N LEU A 452 3.76 0.02 -14.68
CA LEU A 452 4.03 0.41 -13.29
C LEU A 452 2.82 1.09 -12.64
N PHE A 453 1.60 0.82 -13.13
CA PHE A 453 0.37 1.41 -12.60
C PHE A 453 0.24 1.22 -11.08
N GLN A 454 0.55 0.02 -10.57
CA GLN A 454 0.45 -0.26 -9.12
C GLN A 454 1.50 0.47 -8.29
N LYS A 455 2.60 0.95 -8.89
CA LYS A 455 3.59 1.81 -8.23
C LYS A 455 3.01 3.20 -7.99
N HIS A 456 2.44 3.82 -9.03
CA HIS A 456 2.13 5.25 -9.08
C HIS A 456 0.65 5.60 -8.83
N TYR A 457 -0.26 4.69 -9.16
CA TYR A 457 -1.71 4.91 -9.08
C TYR A 457 -2.34 4.05 -7.99
N SER A 458 -3.34 4.64 -7.35
CA SER A 458 -4.27 3.96 -6.45
C SER A 458 -5.62 3.86 -7.14
N HIS A 459 -6.39 2.83 -6.78
CA HIS A 459 -7.72 2.61 -7.29
C HIS A 459 -8.68 2.16 -6.20
N GLN A 460 -9.98 2.36 -6.44
CA GLN A 460 -11.02 1.88 -5.55
C GLN A 460 -12.28 1.50 -6.32
N LEU A 461 -13.09 0.65 -5.68
CA LEU A 461 -14.47 0.46 -6.05
C LEU A 461 -15.32 1.30 -5.09
N ALA A 462 -15.97 2.34 -5.60
CA ALA A 462 -16.78 3.23 -4.76
C ALA A 462 -18.04 2.51 -4.23
N ARG A 463 -18.56 3.01 -3.11
CA ARG A 463 -19.91 2.63 -2.65
C ARG A 463 -20.93 3.07 -3.71
N GLY A 464 -21.96 2.26 -3.94
CA GLY A 464 -23.05 2.62 -4.83
C GLY A 464 -23.79 3.85 -4.29
N VAL A 465 -24.39 4.64 -5.18
CA VAL A 465 -25.19 5.81 -4.78
C VAL A 465 -26.58 5.32 -4.38
N THR A 466 -26.86 5.26 -3.08
CA THR A 466 -28.22 5.04 -2.57
C THR A 466 -29.00 6.34 -2.71
N THR A 467 -29.54 6.64 -3.91
CA THR A 467 -30.59 7.65 -4.03
C THR A 467 -31.80 7.14 -3.25
N GLY A 468 -32.37 8.00 -2.40
CA GLY A 468 -33.33 7.64 -1.36
C GLY A 468 -34.53 6.78 -1.80
N GLU A 469 -35.06 6.08 -0.79
CA GLU A 469 -36.41 5.48 -0.69
C GLU A 469 -36.72 4.15 -1.39
N GLU A 470 -35.77 3.44 -2.01
CA GLU A 470 -35.97 2.03 -2.35
C GLU A 470 -35.02 1.11 -1.56
N LEU A 471 -35.59 0.11 -0.87
CA LEU A 471 -34.84 -1.03 -0.33
C LEU A 471 -34.02 -1.65 -1.48
N PRO A 472 -32.72 -1.98 -1.27
CA PRO A 472 -31.91 -2.51 -2.36
C PRO A 472 -32.53 -3.81 -2.87
N LYS A 473 -32.99 -3.81 -4.14
CA LYS A 473 -33.04 -5.05 -4.93
C LYS A 473 -31.63 -5.62 -4.89
N ALA A 474 -31.48 -6.93 -4.69
CA ALA A 474 -30.18 -7.57 -4.55
C ALA A 474 -29.25 -7.19 -5.73
N ASN A 475 -28.36 -6.24 -5.49
CA ASN A 475 -27.44 -5.62 -6.45
C ASN A 475 -26.05 -6.25 -6.27
N GLU A 476 -25.99 -7.58 -6.36
CA GLU A 476 -24.74 -8.30 -6.18
C GLU A 476 -23.81 -8.06 -7.37
N ARG A 477 -22.52 -7.82 -7.10
CA ARG A 477 -21.48 -7.69 -8.12
C ARG A 477 -20.39 -8.72 -7.87
N ILE A 478 -20.00 -9.44 -8.92
CA ILE A 478 -18.84 -10.33 -8.93
C ILE A 478 -17.75 -9.71 -9.79
N ASN A 479 -16.51 -9.78 -9.32
CA ASN A 479 -15.34 -9.31 -10.04
C ASN A 479 -14.24 -10.37 -10.00
N LEU A 480 -13.69 -10.71 -11.16
CA LEU A 480 -12.52 -11.58 -11.28
C LEU A 480 -11.33 -10.72 -11.69
N THR A 481 -10.24 -10.80 -10.94
CA THR A 481 -8.99 -10.09 -11.23
C THR A 481 -7.85 -11.07 -11.42
N TRP A 482 -7.41 -11.23 -12.65
CA TRP A 482 -6.32 -12.10 -13.08
C TRP A 482 -4.97 -11.39 -12.98
N ARG A 483 -3.98 -12.11 -12.47
CA ARG A 483 -2.59 -11.63 -12.28
C ARG A 483 -1.61 -12.77 -12.52
N ARG A 484 -0.33 -12.43 -12.68
CA ARG A 484 0.76 -13.40 -12.76
C ARG A 484 1.57 -13.38 -11.47
N ILE A 485 1.72 -14.53 -10.82
CA ILE A 485 2.61 -14.67 -9.66
C ILE A 485 4.04 -14.76 -10.19
N VAL A 486 4.87 -13.79 -9.85
CA VAL A 486 6.29 -13.74 -10.24
C VAL A 486 7.23 -14.01 -9.08
N ASN A 487 6.71 -13.99 -7.85
CA ASN A 487 7.51 -14.16 -6.64
C ASN A 487 6.75 -14.98 -5.61
N HIS A 488 6.85 -16.29 -5.73
CA HIS A 488 6.26 -17.22 -4.78
C HIS A 488 6.85 -17.05 -3.38
N LYS A 489 6.02 -17.23 -2.34
CA LYS A 489 6.50 -17.21 -0.95
C LYS A 489 7.46 -18.37 -0.72
N SER A 490 8.46 -18.18 0.16
CA SER A 490 9.52 -19.16 0.41
C SER A 490 9.04 -20.56 0.85
N TYR A 491 7.84 -20.66 1.43
CA TYR A 491 7.22 -21.94 1.81
C TYR A 491 6.48 -22.63 0.66
N CYS A 492 6.31 -21.97 -0.49
CA CYS A 492 5.61 -22.49 -1.65
C CYS A 492 6.54 -23.44 -2.42
N PRO A 493 6.08 -24.64 -2.84
CA PRO A 493 6.88 -25.55 -3.65
C PRO A 493 7.46 -24.88 -4.91
N LEU A 494 6.66 -24.03 -5.56
CA LEU A 494 7.05 -23.31 -6.77
C LEU A 494 8.10 -22.19 -6.55
N ALA A 495 8.44 -21.85 -5.30
CA ALA A 495 9.47 -20.84 -5.02
C ALA A 495 10.90 -21.31 -5.34
N ARG A 496 11.13 -22.62 -5.42
CA ARG A 496 12.45 -23.18 -5.77
C ARG A 496 12.65 -23.33 -7.27
N GLU A 497 11.57 -23.49 -8.01
CA GLU A 497 11.59 -23.59 -9.48
C GLU A 497 11.82 -22.22 -10.12
N SER A 498 11.28 -21.16 -9.52
CA SER A 498 11.43 -19.77 -9.97
C SER A 498 12.81 -19.16 -9.75
N ASN A 499 13.65 -19.74 -8.87
CA ASN A 499 15.04 -19.29 -8.66
C ASN A 499 16.05 -19.99 -9.58
N ASN A 500 15.62 -20.99 -10.35
CA ASN A 500 16.47 -21.79 -11.26
C ASN A 500 16.15 -21.54 -12.75
N ALA A 501 15.21 -20.64 -13.05
CA ALA A 501 14.81 -20.19 -14.38
C ALA A 501 15.15 -18.70 -14.51
#